data_AF-A0A2V2Z128-F1
#
_entry.id   AF-A0A2V2Z128-F1
#
_cell.length_a   1.000
_cell.length_b   1.000
_cell.length_c   1.000
_cell.angle_alpha   90.00
_cell.angle_beta   90.00
_cell.angle_gamma   90.00
#
_symmetry.space_group_name_H-M   'P 1'
#
loop_
_entity.id
_entity.type
_entity.pdbx_description
1 polymer ?
#
loop_
_entity_poly.entity_id
_entity_poly.type
_entity_poly.pdbx_seq_one_letter_code
_entity_poly.pdbx_strand_id
1 'polypeptide(L)'
;MKLNIKTKLYQTNYILILICFLSIVTSWLISYFDYVNMVNNGYINKKSISFRLEEMNKPFNPNLSGYILMQYDNERLSPKYVYINGDVKLPPIIKNNNFNIDKDIDSHAAIVGASASIESIPNGYTITGTFDTSHSYRLSSDIWLLSRIEELHLDKGHYFIFTSPSSSPEDKLSALMNGNPYEVLSMQNYGTYSLASNSLFQNILWALYLFFLLIALAHTINGHRKDGKLITVLYYSGFSTYRLIWIMIKLRLFSFMLISIFLVISCVLLNRYIYSLWDTSWLLYSFCFIGFQSLSIIIASISTSCQYSVKKEGHRF
;
A
#
# COMPACT_ATOMS: atom_id res chain seq x y z
N MET A 1 -38.80 -26.73 4.53
CA MET A 1 -37.58 -26.64 5.38
C MET A 1 -36.29 -26.35 4.59
N LYS A 2 -36.03 -27.00 3.43
CA LYS A 2 -34.83 -26.75 2.59
C LYS A 2 -34.65 -25.30 2.08
N LEU A 3 -35.74 -24.57 1.83
CA LEU A 3 -35.66 -23.19 1.30
C LEU A 3 -35.12 -22.18 2.33
N ASN A 4 -35.47 -22.34 3.61
CA ASN A 4 -35.20 -21.36 4.67
C ASN A 4 -33.75 -21.43 5.21
N ILE A 5 -33.09 -22.58 5.04
CA ILE A 5 -31.67 -22.76 5.43
C ILE A 5 -30.75 -22.09 4.41
N LYS A 6 -31.07 -22.19 3.10
CA LYS A 6 -30.30 -21.52 2.04
C LYS A 6 -30.31 -20.00 2.22
N THR A 7 -31.49 -19.37 2.35
CA THR A 7 -31.62 -17.90 2.49
C THR A 7 -30.86 -17.35 3.69
N LYS A 8 -30.89 -18.03 4.84
CA LYS A 8 -30.20 -17.59 6.06
C LYS A 8 -28.67 -17.68 5.95
N LEU A 9 -28.18 -18.64 5.18
CA LEU A 9 -26.75 -18.83 4.94
C LEU A 9 -26.19 -17.80 3.96
N TYR A 10 -26.94 -17.48 2.90
CA TYR A 10 -26.60 -16.40 1.99
C TYR A 10 -26.54 -15.04 2.72
N GLN A 11 -27.54 -14.73 3.56
CA GLN A 11 -27.56 -13.49 4.36
C GLN A 11 -26.35 -13.32 5.29
N THR A 12 -25.87 -14.40 5.91
CA THR A 12 -24.72 -14.33 6.82
C THR A 12 -23.42 -14.03 6.07
N ASN A 13 -23.27 -14.52 4.85
CA ASN A 13 -22.08 -14.27 4.02
C ASN A 13 -22.06 -12.85 3.46
N TYR A 14 -23.22 -12.26 3.11
CA TYR A 14 -23.28 -10.88 2.60
C TYR A 14 -22.75 -9.83 3.60
N ILE A 15 -23.06 -9.98 4.88
CA ILE A 15 -22.55 -9.06 5.91
C ILE A 15 -21.02 -9.17 6.02
N LEU A 16 -20.48 -10.39 5.99
CA LEU A 16 -19.03 -10.60 6.04
C LEU A 16 -18.33 -9.99 4.81
N ILE A 17 -18.95 -10.14 3.63
CA ILE A 17 -18.45 -9.54 2.38
C ILE A 17 -18.48 -8.02 2.44
N LEU A 18 -19.56 -7.43 2.97
CA LEU A 18 -19.64 -5.98 3.17
C LEU A 18 -18.52 -5.49 4.11
N ILE A 19 -18.26 -6.20 5.20
CA ILE A 19 -17.16 -5.87 6.11
C ILE A 19 -15.80 -5.99 5.40
N CYS A 20 -15.59 -7.04 4.59
CA CYS A 20 -14.39 -7.17 3.76
C CYS A 20 -14.23 -5.99 2.80
N PHE A 21 -15.29 -5.59 2.11
CA PHE A 21 -15.26 -4.43 1.21
C PHE A 21 -14.90 -3.13 1.97
N LEU A 22 -15.53 -2.87 3.12
CA LEU A 22 -15.22 -1.70 3.94
C LEU A 22 -13.77 -1.71 4.46
N SER A 23 -13.26 -2.89 4.81
CA SER A 23 -11.87 -3.07 5.22
C SER A 23 -10.90 -2.75 4.08
N ILE A 24 -11.15 -3.27 2.87
CA ILE A 24 -10.37 -2.97 1.66
C ILE A 24 -10.37 -1.47 1.36
N VAL A 25 -11.54 -0.83 1.38
CA VAL A 25 -11.66 0.63 1.18
C VAL A 25 -10.86 1.39 2.23
N THR A 26 -10.89 0.95 3.49
CA THR A 26 -10.12 1.57 4.57
C THR A 26 -8.61 1.41 4.35
N SER A 27 -8.15 0.22 3.95
CA SER A 27 -6.75 -0.02 3.59
C SER A 27 -6.31 0.85 2.41
N TRP A 28 -7.15 0.97 1.38
CA TRP A 28 -6.88 1.84 0.24
C TRP A 28 -6.79 3.32 0.67
N LEU A 29 -7.72 3.79 1.52
CA LEU A 29 -7.68 5.15 2.06
C LEU A 29 -6.38 5.42 2.82
N ILE A 30 -5.90 4.48 3.65
CA ILE A 30 -4.62 4.63 4.36
C ILE A 30 -3.47 4.90 3.37
N SER A 31 -3.37 4.10 2.30
CA SER A 31 -2.33 4.30 1.27
C SER A 31 -2.57 5.54 0.41
N TYR A 32 -3.82 5.90 0.13
CA TYR A 32 -4.16 7.13 -0.60
C TYR A 32 -3.75 8.38 0.17
N PHE A 33 -4.04 8.46 1.47
CA PHE A 33 -3.63 9.58 2.29
C PHE A 33 -2.11 9.67 2.44
N ASP A 34 -1.41 8.54 2.50
CA ASP A 34 0.06 8.54 2.44
C ASP A 34 0.56 9.12 1.11
N TYR A 35 -0.05 8.72 -0.01
CA TYR A 35 0.28 9.28 -1.33
C TYR A 35 0.00 10.78 -1.43
N VAL A 36 -1.13 11.27 -0.90
CA VAL A 36 -1.46 12.70 -0.88
C VAL A 36 -0.44 13.48 -0.04
N ASN A 37 -0.08 12.99 1.14
CA ASN A 37 0.96 13.61 1.97
C ASN A 37 2.32 13.62 1.26
N MET A 38 2.67 12.53 0.59
CA MET A 38 3.88 12.44 -0.22
C MET A 38 3.92 13.53 -1.30
N VAL A 39 2.83 13.67 -2.08
CA VAL A 39 2.68 14.71 -3.10
C VAL A 39 2.79 16.13 -2.51
N ASN A 40 2.14 16.38 -1.38
CA ASN A 40 2.20 17.67 -0.70
C ASN A 40 3.60 18.00 -0.16
N ASN A 41 4.39 16.98 0.20
CA ASN A 41 5.74 17.14 0.74
C ASN A 41 6.84 17.21 -0.32
N GLY A 42 6.51 17.40 -1.60
CA GLY A 42 7.52 17.43 -2.67
C GLY A 42 7.84 16.05 -3.22
N TYR A 43 6.87 15.13 -3.17
CA TYR A 43 7.02 13.72 -3.52
C TYR A 43 7.97 12.93 -2.59
N ILE A 44 8.02 13.33 -1.32
CA ILE A 44 8.84 12.72 -0.27
C ILE A 44 7.95 11.91 0.66
N ASN A 45 8.22 10.61 0.78
CA ASN A 45 7.44 9.68 1.60
C ASN A 45 7.91 9.73 3.07
N LYS A 46 7.06 9.31 4.02
CA LYS A 46 7.46 9.10 5.42
C LYS A 46 8.64 8.14 5.60
N LYS A 47 8.83 7.21 4.66
CA LYS A 47 9.92 6.23 4.64
C LYS A 47 11.14 6.70 3.84
N SER A 48 11.12 7.92 3.29
CA SER A 48 12.27 8.46 2.58
C SER A 48 13.46 8.60 3.53
N ILE A 49 14.67 8.61 2.99
CA ILE A 49 15.91 8.78 3.75
C ILE A 49 16.63 10.01 3.24
N SER A 50 16.91 10.95 4.14
CA SER A 50 17.72 12.14 3.89
C SER A 50 19.11 11.81 4.35
N PHE A 51 20.07 12.06 3.48
CA PHE A 51 21.45 11.82 3.81
C PHE A 51 22.35 12.86 3.15
N ARG A 52 23.54 12.99 3.71
CA ARG A 52 24.61 13.81 3.18
C ARG A 52 25.73 12.92 2.67
N LEU A 53 26.27 13.27 1.52
CA LEU A 53 27.44 12.64 0.92
C LEU A 53 28.51 13.70 0.65
N GLU A 54 29.62 13.60 1.39
CA GLU A 54 30.76 14.52 1.24
C GLU A 54 31.70 14.05 0.12
N GLU A 55 31.89 12.73 0.00
CA GLU A 55 32.84 12.13 -0.95
C GLU A 55 32.24 10.89 -1.63
N MET A 56 32.49 10.75 -2.93
CA MET A 56 32.12 9.55 -3.70
C MET A 56 33.39 8.77 -4.07
N ASN A 57 33.64 7.69 -3.35
CA ASN A 57 34.81 6.82 -3.52
C ASN A 57 34.58 5.69 -4.52
N LYS A 58 33.32 5.27 -4.67
CA LYS A 58 32.88 4.21 -5.58
C LYS A 58 31.68 4.67 -6.38
N PRO A 59 31.52 4.22 -7.64
CA PRO A 59 30.29 4.45 -8.36
C PRO A 59 29.12 3.79 -7.64
N PHE A 60 27.95 4.43 -7.71
CA PHE A 60 26.71 3.83 -7.24
C PHE A 60 26.38 2.57 -8.02
N ASN A 61 25.70 1.63 -7.36
CA ASN A 61 25.34 0.37 -7.97
C ASN A 61 24.18 0.58 -8.98
N PRO A 62 24.41 0.45 -10.30
CA PRO A 62 23.42 0.77 -11.33
C PRO A 62 22.29 -0.27 -11.41
N ASN A 63 22.51 -1.47 -10.85
CA ASN A 63 21.57 -2.59 -10.95
C ASN A 63 20.36 -2.46 -10.00
N LEU A 64 20.35 -1.48 -9.11
CA LEU A 64 19.21 -1.22 -8.25
C LEU A 64 18.11 -0.51 -9.03
N SER A 65 16.89 -1.03 -8.96
CA SER A 65 15.72 -0.44 -9.63
C SER A 65 14.63 -0.11 -8.61
N GLY A 66 13.70 0.76 -8.98
CA GLY A 66 12.55 1.12 -8.17
C GLY A 66 12.86 2.16 -7.11
N TYR A 67 13.48 3.30 -7.46
CA TYR A 67 13.63 4.44 -6.54
C TYR A 67 13.70 5.79 -7.27
N ILE A 68 13.53 6.85 -6.50
CA ILE A 68 13.81 8.24 -6.87
C ILE A 68 14.87 8.77 -5.90
N LEU A 69 15.94 9.32 -6.44
CA LEU A 69 16.97 10.01 -5.69
C LEU A 69 16.95 11.49 -6.09
N MET A 70 16.73 12.37 -5.12
CA MET A 70 16.76 13.82 -5.35
C MET A 70 18.02 14.40 -4.72
N GLN A 71 18.80 15.12 -5.50
CA GLN A 71 19.99 15.84 -5.06
C GLN A 71 19.70 17.34 -5.07
N TYR A 72 20.13 18.03 -4.03
CA TYR A 72 19.95 19.47 -3.89
C TYR A 72 21.06 20.09 -3.04
N ASP A 73 21.16 21.41 -3.16
CA ASP A 73 21.99 22.24 -2.29
C ASP A 73 21.09 22.87 -1.22
N ASN A 74 21.49 22.80 0.05
CA ASN A 74 20.70 23.32 1.16
C ASN A 74 20.84 24.85 1.30
N GLU A 75 21.89 25.43 0.69
CA GLU A 75 22.18 26.87 0.79
C GLU A 75 21.52 27.72 -0.30
N ARG A 76 20.98 27.08 -1.35
CA ARG A 76 20.36 27.76 -2.49
C ARG A 76 18.96 27.20 -2.74
N LEU A 77 18.01 28.08 -3.09
CA LEU A 77 16.77 27.71 -3.76
C LEU A 77 17.12 27.25 -5.19
N SER A 78 17.78 26.10 -5.30
CA SER A 78 18.25 25.55 -6.56
C SER A 78 17.28 24.49 -7.08
N PRO A 79 17.20 24.33 -8.40
CA PRO A 79 16.47 23.22 -9.00
C PRO A 79 17.06 21.89 -8.52
N LYS A 80 16.20 20.90 -8.27
CA LYS A 80 16.62 19.59 -7.77
C LYS A 80 17.00 18.69 -8.92
N TYR A 81 18.15 18.02 -8.82
CA TYR A 81 18.50 16.96 -9.75
C TYR A 81 17.82 15.68 -9.32
N VAL A 82 17.02 15.09 -10.20
CA VAL A 82 16.18 13.94 -9.90
C VAL A 82 16.60 12.77 -10.76
N TYR A 83 17.08 11.73 -10.09
CA TYR A 83 17.49 10.47 -10.68
C TYR A 83 16.39 9.44 -10.44
N ILE A 84 15.83 8.91 -11.52
CA ILE A 84 14.78 7.89 -11.49
C ILE A 84 15.38 6.61 -12.06
N ASN A 85 15.27 5.51 -11.33
CA ASN A 85 15.72 4.22 -11.83
C ASN A 85 14.64 3.15 -11.63
N GLY A 86 14.29 2.42 -12.69
CA GLY A 86 13.27 1.38 -12.71
C GLY A 86 11.83 1.90 -12.79
N ASP A 87 10.88 0.97 -12.66
CA ASP A 87 9.45 1.27 -12.71
C ASP A 87 8.99 1.89 -11.39
N VAL A 88 8.89 3.22 -11.38
CA VAL A 88 8.47 4.01 -10.23
C VAL A 88 7.38 4.98 -10.66
N LYS A 89 6.28 5.03 -9.90
CA LYS A 89 5.20 5.96 -10.19
C LYS A 89 5.70 7.39 -10.02
N LEU A 90 5.59 8.25 -11.03
CA LEU A 90 5.91 9.68 -10.90
C LEU A 90 4.75 10.48 -10.31
N PRO A 91 5.01 11.70 -9.79
CA PRO A 91 3.93 12.64 -9.48
C PRO A 91 3.04 12.88 -10.71
N PRO A 92 1.77 13.28 -10.52
CA PRO A 92 0.91 13.69 -11.61
C PRO A 92 1.56 14.82 -12.42
N ILE A 93 1.69 14.64 -13.74
CA ILE A 93 2.36 15.58 -14.65
C ILE A 93 1.45 15.82 -15.86
N ILE A 94 1.14 17.08 -16.14
CA ILE A 94 0.56 17.52 -17.40
C ILE A 94 1.70 17.62 -18.40
N LYS A 95 1.69 16.73 -19.40
CA LYS A 95 2.72 16.67 -20.43
C LYS A 95 2.44 17.72 -21.50
N ASN A 96 3.46 18.51 -21.85
CA ASN A 96 3.34 19.49 -22.93
C ASN A 96 3.50 18.82 -24.31
N ASN A 97 4.19 17.67 -24.39
CA ASN A 97 4.44 16.87 -25.59
C ASN A 97 4.26 15.37 -25.31
N ASN A 98 4.53 14.47 -26.29
CA ASN A 98 4.60 13.02 -26.10
C ASN A 98 5.78 12.61 -25.19
N PHE A 99 5.73 13.02 -23.92
CA PHE A 99 6.80 12.78 -22.96
C PHE A 99 6.94 11.29 -22.68
N ASN A 100 8.11 10.75 -23.00
CA ASN A 100 8.54 9.41 -22.65
C ASN A 100 9.81 9.52 -21.80
N ILE A 101 9.68 9.14 -20.52
CA ILE A 101 10.74 9.23 -19.50
C ILE A 101 12.07 8.68 -20.03
N ASP A 102 12.05 7.51 -20.68
CA ASP A 102 13.27 6.85 -21.16
C ASP A 102 13.95 7.58 -22.32
N LYS A 103 13.19 8.36 -23.11
CA LYS A 103 13.72 9.13 -24.25
C LYS A 103 14.08 10.56 -23.85
N ASP A 104 13.34 11.13 -22.92
CA ASP A 104 13.45 12.54 -22.58
C ASP A 104 14.48 12.81 -21.48
N ILE A 105 14.77 11.82 -20.62
CA ILE A 105 15.93 11.87 -19.72
C ILE A 105 17.22 12.13 -20.52
N ASP A 106 17.34 11.55 -21.72
CA ASP A 106 18.53 11.72 -22.58
C ASP A 106 18.64 13.13 -23.19
N SER A 107 17.53 13.88 -23.20
CA SER A 107 17.42 15.20 -23.79
C SER A 107 17.52 16.35 -22.78
N HIS A 108 17.99 16.09 -21.55
CA HIS A 108 18.03 17.06 -20.45
C HIS A 108 16.63 17.66 -20.18
N ALA A 109 15.73 16.82 -19.68
CA ALA A 109 14.35 17.22 -19.41
C ALA A 109 14.19 17.93 -18.05
N ALA A 110 13.35 18.97 -18.02
CA ALA A 110 12.89 19.64 -16.81
C ALA A 110 11.38 19.50 -16.63
N ILE A 111 10.95 19.29 -15.39
CA ILE A 111 9.55 19.35 -14.95
C ILE A 111 9.40 20.48 -13.95
N VAL A 112 8.40 21.33 -14.16
CA VAL A 112 8.29 22.62 -13.46
C VAL A 112 6.95 22.70 -12.72
N GLY A 113 6.98 23.20 -11.49
CA GLY A 113 5.78 23.53 -10.73
C GLY A 113 5.06 24.78 -11.29
N ALA A 114 3.75 24.87 -11.08
CA ALA A 114 2.92 25.95 -11.63
C ALA A 114 3.35 27.37 -11.20
N SER A 115 4.00 27.52 -10.05
CA SER A 115 4.48 28.79 -9.50
C SER A 115 6.01 28.89 -9.41
N ALA A 116 6.73 27.97 -10.05
CA ALA A 116 8.19 27.96 -10.01
C ALA A 116 8.80 28.99 -10.96
N SER A 117 9.94 29.59 -10.57
CA SER A 117 10.65 30.55 -11.41
C SER A 117 11.44 29.84 -12.52
N ILE A 118 10.96 29.96 -13.75
CA ILE A 118 11.56 29.35 -14.95
C ILE A 118 12.99 29.86 -15.18
N GLU A 119 13.32 31.07 -14.71
CA GLU A 119 14.65 31.69 -14.85
C GLU A 119 15.76 30.92 -14.12
N SER A 120 15.41 30.06 -13.17
CA SER A 120 16.38 29.24 -12.41
C SER A 120 16.78 27.94 -13.11
N ILE A 121 16.18 27.64 -14.28
CA ILE A 121 16.50 26.44 -15.06
C ILE A 121 17.83 26.65 -15.82
N PRO A 122 18.82 25.75 -15.69
CA PRO A 122 20.08 25.86 -16.42
C PRO A 122 19.89 25.81 -17.94
N ASN A 123 20.73 26.55 -18.67
CA ASN A 123 20.76 26.53 -20.13
C ASN A 123 21.02 25.10 -20.64
N GLY A 124 20.19 24.64 -21.58
CA GLY A 124 20.28 23.29 -22.17
C GLY A 124 19.17 22.34 -21.73
N TYR A 125 18.40 22.67 -20.68
CA TYR A 125 17.24 21.88 -20.28
C TYR A 125 15.98 22.29 -21.05
N THR A 126 15.20 21.29 -21.46
CA THR A 126 13.90 21.51 -22.12
C THR A 126 12.74 21.21 -21.16
N ILE A 127 11.75 22.11 -21.11
CA ILE A 127 10.57 21.92 -20.25
C ILE A 127 9.64 20.90 -20.91
N THR A 128 9.54 19.72 -20.32
CA THR A 128 8.78 18.60 -20.89
C THR A 128 7.39 18.42 -20.27
N GLY A 129 7.18 18.95 -19.07
CA GLY A 129 5.89 18.91 -18.40
C GLY A 129 5.79 19.83 -17.20
N THR A 130 4.57 19.96 -16.70
CA THR A 130 4.25 20.70 -15.47
C THR A 130 3.60 19.78 -14.46
N PHE A 131 3.86 19.97 -13.17
CA PHE A 131 3.20 19.15 -12.15
C PHE A 131 1.70 19.43 -12.10
N ASP A 132 0.88 18.39 -12.26
CA ASP A 132 -0.59 18.43 -12.12
C ASP A 132 -1.00 18.40 -10.64
N THR A 133 -0.39 19.26 -9.83
CA THR A 133 -0.56 19.29 -8.38
C THR A 133 -0.63 20.73 -7.88
N SER A 134 -1.54 21.51 -8.46
CA SER A 134 -1.78 22.92 -8.10
C SER A 134 -2.06 23.14 -6.61
N HIS A 135 -2.55 22.12 -5.90
CA HIS A 135 -2.80 22.16 -4.46
C HIS A 135 -1.58 21.81 -3.60
N SER A 136 -0.50 21.26 -4.18
CA SER A 136 0.71 20.92 -3.43
C SER A 136 1.53 22.18 -3.17
N TYR A 137 1.75 22.51 -1.90
CA TYR A 137 2.52 23.69 -1.51
C TYR A 137 4.03 23.58 -1.79
N ARG A 138 4.56 22.35 -2.01
CA ARG A 138 5.97 22.15 -2.41
C ARG A 138 6.13 21.91 -3.90
N LEU A 139 5.38 20.98 -4.48
CA LEU A 139 5.54 20.65 -5.90
C LEU A 139 5.15 21.81 -6.82
N SER A 140 4.25 22.70 -6.39
CA SER A 140 3.91 23.90 -7.17
C SER A 140 5.09 24.87 -7.34
N SER A 141 6.03 24.92 -6.39
CA SER A 141 7.22 25.78 -6.47
C SER A 141 8.51 25.05 -6.86
N ASP A 142 8.50 23.72 -6.89
CA ASP A 142 9.68 22.91 -7.18
C ASP A 142 9.98 22.83 -8.68
N ILE A 143 11.27 22.65 -8.99
CA ILE A 143 11.78 22.35 -10.33
C ILE A 143 12.59 21.06 -10.24
N TRP A 144 12.25 20.09 -11.07
CA TRP A 144 12.96 18.82 -11.19
C TRP A 144 13.71 18.77 -12.51
N LEU A 145 15.03 18.62 -12.43
CA LEU A 145 15.91 18.37 -13.56
C LEU A 145 16.14 16.86 -13.63
N LEU A 146 15.57 16.21 -14.64
CA LEU A 146 15.70 14.78 -14.81
C LEU A 146 17.09 14.44 -15.35
N SER A 147 17.80 13.52 -14.68
CA SER A 147 19.17 13.15 -15.03
C SER A 147 19.40 11.66 -14.77
N ARG A 148 20.36 11.07 -15.48
CA ARG A 148 20.77 9.67 -15.28
C ARG A 148 21.67 9.57 -14.07
N ILE A 149 21.63 8.45 -13.35
CA ILE A 149 22.46 8.26 -12.15
C ILE A 149 23.97 8.32 -12.44
N GLU A 150 24.35 8.05 -13.70
CA GLU A 150 25.72 8.14 -14.21
C GLU A 150 26.26 9.58 -14.22
N GLU A 151 25.38 10.59 -14.19
CA GLU A 151 25.70 12.03 -14.21
C GLU A 151 25.65 12.67 -12.80
N LEU A 152 25.67 11.82 -11.76
CA LEU A 152 25.68 12.29 -10.39
C LEU A 152 27.05 12.85 -10.04
N HIS A 153 27.08 14.15 -9.80
CA HIS A 153 28.28 14.90 -9.45
C HIS A 153 27.99 15.71 -8.19
N LEU A 154 28.93 15.68 -7.23
CA LEU A 154 28.77 16.34 -5.93
C LEU A 154 28.82 17.87 -6.01
N ASP A 155 29.31 18.43 -7.10
CA ASP A 155 29.27 19.87 -7.40
C ASP A 155 27.83 20.43 -7.49
N LYS A 156 26.86 19.56 -7.81
CA LYS A 156 25.42 19.89 -7.87
C LYS A 156 24.73 19.86 -6.50
N GLY A 157 25.44 19.48 -5.44
CA GLY A 157 24.94 19.49 -4.06
C GLY A 157 25.28 18.22 -3.28
N HIS A 158 25.42 18.36 -1.96
CA HIS A 158 25.80 17.26 -1.06
C HIS A 158 24.63 16.62 -0.33
N TYR A 159 23.41 17.16 -0.51
CA TYR A 159 22.22 16.69 0.18
C TYR A 159 21.35 15.85 -0.75
N PHE A 160 20.89 14.72 -0.22
CA PHE A 160 20.14 13.74 -0.97
C PHE A 160 18.88 13.33 -0.22
N ILE A 161 17.81 13.09 -0.98
CA ILE A 161 16.59 12.43 -0.50
C ILE A 161 16.35 11.19 -1.35
N PHE A 162 16.45 10.03 -0.72
CA PHE A 162 16.14 8.74 -1.32
C PHE A 162 14.71 8.33 -0.99
N THR A 163 13.92 8.04 -2.02
CA THR A 163 12.53 7.62 -1.89
C THR A 163 12.30 6.34 -2.68
N SER A 164 11.70 5.33 -2.04
CA SER A 164 11.49 4.00 -2.62
C SER A 164 10.14 3.44 -2.17
N PRO A 165 9.40 2.74 -3.05
CA PRO A 165 8.20 2.01 -2.67
C PRO A 165 8.51 0.72 -1.88
N SER A 166 9.79 0.37 -1.69
CA SER A 166 10.23 -0.80 -0.93
C SER A 166 9.78 -0.76 0.54
N SER A 167 9.57 -1.94 1.13
CA SER A 167 9.34 -2.08 2.57
C SER A 167 10.58 -1.71 3.40
N SER A 168 11.80 -1.92 2.88
CA SER A 168 13.07 -1.55 3.51
C SER A 168 13.87 -0.57 2.64
N PRO A 169 13.69 0.74 2.83
CA PRO A 169 14.45 1.77 2.10
C PRO A 169 15.92 1.82 2.53
N GLU A 170 16.23 1.52 3.80
CA GLU A 170 17.59 1.58 4.36
C GLU A 170 18.52 0.55 3.73
N ASP A 171 18.09 -0.71 3.65
CA ASP A 171 18.84 -1.77 2.99
C ASP A 171 19.12 -1.42 1.51
N LYS A 172 18.11 -0.83 0.86
CA LYS A 172 18.19 -0.46 -0.55
C LYS A 172 19.12 0.72 -0.77
N LEU A 173 19.11 1.71 0.12
CA LEU A 173 20.05 2.82 0.13
C LEU A 173 21.47 2.31 0.38
N SER A 174 21.67 1.47 1.39
CA SER A 174 22.99 0.88 1.68
C SER A 174 23.57 0.12 0.49
N ALA A 175 22.74 -0.67 -0.21
CA ALA A 175 23.12 -1.35 -1.44
C ALA A 175 23.44 -0.37 -2.59
N LEU A 176 22.73 0.77 -2.67
CA LEU A 176 22.98 1.81 -3.68
C LEU A 176 24.33 2.49 -3.45
N MET A 177 24.62 2.82 -2.19
CA MET A 177 25.83 3.52 -1.79
C MET A 177 27.08 2.67 -2.02
N ASN A 178 26.99 1.35 -2.19
CA ASN A 178 28.12 0.49 -2.55
C ASN A 178 29.34 0.63 -1.61
N GLY A 179 29.08 0.88 -0.32
CA GLY A 179 30.11 1.12 0.69
C GLY A 179 30.71 2.53 0.72
N ASN A 180 30.15 3.50 0.00
CA ASN A 180 30.45 4.92 0.22
C ASN A 180 29.94 5.36 1.60
N PRO A 181 30.70 6.17 2.34
CA PRO A 181 30.26 6.72 3.62
C PRO A 181 29.16 7.76 3.38
N TYR A 182 28.06 7.66 4.12
CA TYR A 182 27.01 8.67 4.11
C TYR A 182 26.55 8.94 5.53
N GLU A 183 26.13 10.17 5.78
CA GLU A 183 25.55 10.57 7.06
C GLU A 183 24.03 10.66 6.90
N VAL A 184 23.29 9.82 7.62
CA VAL A 184 21.84 9.93 7.67
C VAL A 184 21.48 11.15 8.50
N LEU A 185 20.75 12.07 7.88
CA LEU A 185 20.28 13.28 8.53
C LEU A 185 19.02 12.95 9.31
N SER A 186 18.98 13.31 10.60
CA SER A 186 17.76 13.17 11.39
C SER A 186 16.69 14.08 10.79
N MET A 187 15.71 13.48 10.11
CA MET A 187 14.58 14.24 9.62
C MET A 187 13.76 14.72 10.81
N GLN A 188 13.74 16.03 11.04
CA GLN A 188 12.59 16.62 11.69
C GLN A 188 11.42 16.49 10.71
N ASN A 189 10.68 15.40 10.85
CA ASN A 189 9.39 15.05 10.23
C ASN A 189 8.99 15.95 9.06
N TYR A 190 9.11 15.48 7.81
CA TYR A 190 8.75 16.29 6.64
C TYR A 190 7.34 16.86 6.74
N GLY A 191 7.24 18.19 6.80
CA GLY A 191 6.03 18.96 6.52
C GLY A 191 4.75 18.34 7.07
N THR A 192 3.86 17.92 6.17
CA THR A 192 2.54 17.38 6.53
C THR A 192 2.58 16.10 7.35
N TYR A 193 3.66 15.30 7.34
CA TYR A 193 3.79 14.13 8.22
C TYR A 193 4.06 14.50 9.67
N SER A 194 4.62 15.68 9.95
CA SER A 194 4.83 16.19 11.31
C SER A 194 3.53 16.65 11.99
N LEU A 195 2.49 16.93 11.21
CA LEU A 195 1.24 17.48 11.72
C LEU A 195 0.50 16.45 12.55
N ALA A 196 0.21 16.80 13.81
CA ALA A 196 -0.53 15.94 14.73
C ALA A 196 -1.91 15.55 14.19
N SER A 197 -2.56 16.43 13.42
CA SER A 197 -3.85 16.16 12.75
C SER A 197 -3.75 15.00 11.75
N ASN A 198 -2.68 14.96 10.95
CA ASN A 198 -2.46 13.89 9.98
C ASN A 198 -2.12 12.57 10.65
N SER A 199 -1.29 12.60 11.70
CA SER A 199 -1.01 11.42 12.53
C SER A 199 -2.30 10.89 13.18
N LEU A 200 -3.12 11.76 13.78
CA LEU A 200 -4.40 11.39 14.37
C LEU A 200 -5.35 10.77 13.36
N PHE A 201 -5.46 11.35 12.16
CA PHE A 201 -6.31 10.82 11.11
C PHE A 201 -5.85 9.43 10.62
N GLN A 202 -4.54 9.24 10.40
CA GLN A 202 -4.00 7.91 10.09
C GLN A 202 -4.30 6.88 11.19
N ASN A 203 -4.18 7.28 12.46
CA ASN A 203 -4.50 6.42 13.60
C ASN A 203 -5.99 6.07 13.65
N ILE A 204 -6.89 6.99 13.30
CA ILE A 204 -8.33 6.71 13.19
C ILE A 204 -8.60 5.67 12.09
N LEU A 205 -7.97 5.78 10.93
CA LEU A 205 -8.12 4.80 9.86
C LEU A 205 -7.63 3.40 10.29
N TRP A 206 -6.51 3.32 11.00
CA TRP A 206 -6.03 2.07 11.57
C TRP A 206 -6.97 1.49 12.62
N ALA A 207 -7.52 2.33 13.50
CA ALA A 207 -8.51 1.92 14.48
C ALA A 207 -9.79 1.39 13.80
N LEU A 208 -10.23 2.04 12.72
CA LEU A 208 -11.38 1.61 11.92
C LEU A 208 -11.13 0.26 11.24
N TYR A 209 -9.93 0.06 10.68
CA TYR A 209 -9.53 -1.23 10.11
C TYR A 209 -9.56 -2.36 11.16
N LEU A 210 -9.02 -2.10 12.36
CA LEU A 210 -9.06 -3.05 13.47
C LEU A 210 -10.49 -3.32 13.95
N PHE A 211 -11.33 -2.29 13.98
CA PHE A 211 -12.75 -2.42 14.29
C PHE A 211 -13.48 -3.35 13.32
N PHE A 212 -13.25 -3.20 12.00
CA PHE A 212 -13.82 -4.11 11.00
C PHE A 212 -13.33 -5.56 11.18
N LEU A 213 -12.07 -5.75 11.55
CA LEU A 213 -11.52 -7.07 11.85
C LEU A 213 -12.25 -7.74 13.03
N LEU A 214 -12.48 -6.98 14.11
CA LEU A 214 -13.18 -7.48 15.30
C LEU A 214 -14.66 -7.80 15.02
N ILE A 215 -15.37 -6.95 14.28
CA ILE A 215 -16.76 -7.22 13.89
C ILE A 215 -16.85 -8.46 13.01
N ALA A 216 -15.96 -8.60 12.02
CA ALA A 216 -15.95 -9.77 11.15
C ALA A 216 -15.69 -11.07 11.95
N LEU A 217 -14.78 -11.02 12.92
CA LEU A 217 -14.52 -12.13 13.82
C LEU A 217 -15.75 -12.47 14.68
N ALA A 218 -16.36 -11.47 15.31
CA ALA A 218 -17.55 -11.65 16.14
C ALA A 218 -18.73 -12.21 15.33
N HIS A 219 -18.94 -11.71 14.11
CA HIS A 219 -19.96 -12.19 13.19
C HIS A 219 -19.70 -13.64 12.78
N THR A 220 -18.45 -13.99 12.48
CA THR A 220 -18.03 -15.36 12.17
C THR A 220 -18.35 -16.31 13.32
N ILE A 221 -17.94 -15.97 14.54
CA ILE A 221 -18.19 -16.79 15.74
C ILE A 221 -19.70 -16.94 16.00
N ASN A 222 -20.46 -15.84 15.94
CA ASN A 222 -21.91 -15.86 16.16
C ASN A 222 -22.64 -16.68 15.09
N GLY A 223 -22.22 -16.56 13.83
CA GLY A 223 -22.74 -17.37 12.72
C GLY A 223 -22.58 -18.86 12.98
N HIS A 224 -21.39 -19.31 13.38
CA HIS A 224 -21.13 -20.72 13.69
C HIS A 224 -21.87 -21.19 14.94
N ARG A 225 -22.05 -20.33 15.96
CA ARG A 225 -22.87 -20.66 17.15
C ARG A 225 -24.33 -20.93 16.79
N LYS A 226 -24.91 -20.13 15.88
CA LYS A 226 -26.29 -20.34 15.40
C LYS A 226 -26.46 -21.67 14.65
N ASP A 227 -25.40 -22.13 13.98
CA ASP A 227 -25.39 -23.41 13.28
C ASP A 227 -25.22 -24.62 14.22
N GLY A 228 -24.96 -24.41 15.51
CA GLY A 228 -24.80 -25.51 16.49
C GLY A 228 -25.96 -26.49 16.49
N LYS A 229 -27.21 -26.02 16.33
CA LYS A 229 -28.40 -26.88 16.22
C LYS A 229 -28.37 -27.78 14.98
N LEU A 230 -27.91 -27.25 13.84
CA LEU A 230 -27.75 -28.03 12.60
C LEU A 230 -26.68 -29.11 12.78
N ILE A 231 -25.54 -28.75 13.36
CA ILE A 231 -24.44 -29.68 13.66
C ILE A 231 -24.93 -30.81 14.55
N THR A 232 -25.66 -30.50 15.63
CA THR A 232 -26.22 -31.51 16.52
C THR A 232 -27.19 -32.46 15.81
N VAL A 233 -28.09 -31.95 14.96
CA VAL A 233 -29.03 -32.79 14.20
C VAL A 233 -28.29 -33.72 13.24
N LEU A 234 -27.27 -33.21 12.53
CA LEU A 234 -26.48 -34.02 11.59
C LEU A 234 -25.61 -35.05 12.33
N TYR A 235 -25.09 -34.71 13.52
CA TYR A 235 -24.36 -35.66 14.35
C TYR A 235 -25.25 -36.83 14.79
N TYR A 236 -26.46 -36.53 15.30
CA TYR A 236 -27.43 -37.56 15.67
C TYR A 236 -27.94 -38.38 14.48
N SER A 237 -27.95 -37.82 13.26
CA SER A 237 -28.28 -38.57 12.05
C SER A 237 -27.12 -39.44 11.53
N GLY A 238 -26.06 -39.65 12.32
CA GLY A 238 -24.99 -40.60 12.02
C GLY A 238 -23.75 -40.01 11.34
N PHE A 239 -23.63 -38.70 11.17
CA PHE A 239 -22.41 -38.11 10.61
C PHE A 239 -21.28 -38.07 11.65
N SER A 240 -20.08 -38.50 11.25
CA SER A 240 -18.88 -38.35 12.08
C SER A 240 -18.47 -36.88 12.22
N THR A 241 -17.85 -36.52 13.34
CA THR A 241 -17.34 -35.17 13.62
C THR A 241 -16.46 -34.64 12.49
N TYR A 242 -15.61 -35.50 11.91
CA TYR A 242 -14.76 -35.16 10.77
C TYR A 242 -15.58 -34.76 9.52
N ARG A 243 -16.63 -35.52 9.19
CA ARG A 243 -17.52 -35.19 8.07
C ARG A 243 -18.26 -33.88 8.33
N LEU A 244 -18.68 -33.60 9.57
CA LEU A 244 -19.33 -32.35 9.94
C LEU A 244 -18.41 -31.13 9.76
N ILE A 245 -17.14 -31.23 10.18
CA ILE A 245 -16.14 -30.18 9.98
C ILE A 245 -16.02 -29.85 8.49
N TRP A 246 -15.86 -30.87 7.64
CA TRP A 246 -15.76 -30.68 6.19
C TRP A 246 -17.00 -30.05 5.57
N ILE A 247 -18.20 -30.48 5.99
CA ILE A 247 -19.46 -29.89 5.53
C ILE A 247 -19.51 -28.40 5.90
N MET A 248 -19.11 -28.03 7.12
CA MET A 248 -19.15 -26.65 7.59
C MET A 248 -18.14 -25.76 6.90
N ILE A 249 -16.90 -26.24 6.74
CA ILE A 249 -15.88 -25.54 5.97
C ILE A 249 -16.37 -25.34 4.54
N LYS A 250 -16.81 -26.39 3.85
CA LYS A 250 -17.26 -26.29 2.45
C LYS A 250 -18.42 -25.31 2.30
N LEU A 251 -19.35 -25.30 3.24
CA LEU A 251 -20.54 -24.47 3.16
C LEU A 251 -20.25 -22.97 3.32
N ARG A 252 -19.39 -22.60 4.28
CA ARG A 252 -19.08 -21.20 4.61
C ARG A 252 -17.86 -20.66 3.88
N LEU A 253 -16.77 -21.42 3.84
CA LEU A 253 -15.52 -20.98 3.24
C LEU A 253 -15.62 -20.87 1.72
N PHE A 254 -16.29 -21.81 1.04
CA PHE A 254 -16.38 -21.78 -0.43
C PHE A 254 -17.04 -20.50 -0.95
N SER A 255 -18.20 -20.15 -0.39
CA SER A 255 -18.94 -18.95 -0.78
C SER A 255 -18.16 -17.68 -0.49
N PHE A 256 -17.46 -17.63 0.65
CA PHE A 256 -16.62 -16.50 1.03
C PHE A 256 -15.41 -16.35 0.09
N MET A 257 -14.70 -17.46 -0.20
CA MET A 257 -13.52 -17.47 -1.06
C MET A 257 -13.86 -17.07 -2.49
N LEU A 258 -14.96 -17.57 -3.05
CA LEU A 258 -15.36 -17.25 -4.43
C LEU A 258 -15.57 -15.74 -4.62
N ILE A 259 -16.25 -15.10 -3.67
CA ILE A 259 -16.51 -13.66 -3.73
C ILE A 259 -15.26 -12.85 -3.37
N SER A 260 -14.44 -13.33 -2.44
CA SER A 260 -13.17 -12.70 -2.09
C SER A 260 -12.19 -12.70 -3.25
N ILE A 261 -12.13 -13.77 -4.05
CA ILE A 261 -11.30 -13.84 -5.27
C ILE A 261 -11.75 -12.77 -6.27
N PHE A 262 -13.07 -12.62 -6.48
CA PHE A 262 -13.59 -11.57 -7.36
C PHE A 262 -13.23 -10.16 -6.88
N LEU A 263 -13.33 -9.91 -5.56
CA LEU A 263 -12.90 -8.64 -4.96
C LEU A 263 -11.41 -8.40 -5.15
N VAL A 264 -10.56 -9.40 -4.93
CA VAL A 264 -9.10 -9.32 -5.12
C VAL A 264 -8.75 -8.98 -6.57
N ILE A 265 -9.33 -9.68 -7.53
CA ILE A 265 -9.11 -9.42 -8.97
C ILE A 265 -9.52 -7.98 -9.29
N SER A 266 -10.69 -7.55 -8.81
CA SER A 266 -11.17 -6.18 -9.01
C SER A 266 -10.20 -5.14 -8.42
N CYS A 267 -9.68 -5.37 -7.21
CA CYS A 267 -8.70 -4.47 -6.58
C CYS A 267 -7.40 -4.37 -7.38
N VAL A 268 -6.89 -5.50 -7.87
CA VAL A 268 -5.66 -5.53 -8.69
C VAL A 268 -5.87 -4.79 -10.01
N LEU A 269 -7.01 -5.00 -10.67
CA LEU A 269 -7.34 -4.30 -11.92
C LEU A 269 -7.52 -2.79 -11.69
N LEU A 270 -8.21 -2.39 -10.62
CA LEU A 270 -8.37 -0.97 -10.25
C LEU A 270 -7.02 -0.30 -9.98
N ASN A 271 -6.14 -0.97 -9.23
CA ASN A 271 -4.79 -0.47 -8.95
C ASN A 271 -3.97 -0.32 -10.24
N ARG A 272 -4.09 -1.26 -11.17
CA ARG A 272 -3.28 -1.26 -12.39
C ARG A 272 -3.74 -0.24 -13.42
N TYR A 273 -5.05 -0.08 -13.60
CA TYR A 273 -5.60 0.63 -14.75
C TYR A 273 -6.28 1.96 -14.42
N ILE A 274 -6.75 2.17 -13.20
CA ILE A 274 -7.57 3.35 -12.86
C ILE A 274 -6.87 4.24 -11.83
N TYR A 275 -6.57 3.69 -10.66
CA TYR A 275 -6.01 4.45 -9.53
C TYR A 275 -4.77 3.75 -8.97
N SER A 276 -3.70 3.79 -9.76
CA SER A 276 -2.38 3.36 -9.27
C SER A 276 -1.97 4.25 -8.10
N LEU A 277 -1.61 3.67 -6.96
CA LEU A 277 -1.00 4.39 -5.84
C LEU A 277 0.52 4.20 -5.86
N TRP A 278 1.24 5.00 -5.07
CA TRP A 278 2.69 4.89 -4.97
C TRP A 278 3.18 3.54 -4.43
N ASP A 279 2.45 2.98 -3.46
CA ASP A 279 2.76 1.70 -2.82
C ASP A 279 1.54 0.75 -2.94
N THR A 280 1.84 -0.55 -2.99
CA THR A 280 0.88 -1.66 -3.01
C THR A 280 0.58 -2.23 -1.61
N SER A 281 1.11 -1.64 -0.54
CA SER A 281 0.85 -2.05 0.85
C SER A 281 -0.64 -2.26 1.17
N TRP A 282 -1.56 -1.46 0.61
CA TRP A 282 -3.00 -1.64 0.84
C TRP A 282 -3.55 -2.96 0.27
N LEU A 283 -3.01 -3.45 -0.86
CA LEU A 283 -3.36 -4.77 -1.41
C LEU A 283 -2.88 -5.86 -0.45
N LEU A 284 -1.66 -5.72 0.10
CA LEU A 284 -1.13 -6.65 1.07
C LEU A 284 -2.02 -6.71 2.33
N TYR A 285 -2.40 -5.57 2.89
CA TYR A 285 -3.30 -5.51 4.05
C TYR A 285 -4.67 -6.16 3.73
N SER A 286 -5.21 -5.89 2.55
CA SER A 286 -6.45 -6.50 2.06
C SER A 286 -6.35 -8.03 1.97
N PHE A 287 -5.25 -8.55 1.41
CA PHE A 287 -5.02 -9.99 1.32
C PHE A 287 -4.83 -10.64 2.69
N CYS A 288 -4.10 -9.98 3.58
CA CYS A 288 -3.94 -10.42 4.97
C CYS A 288 -5.29 -10.46 5.69
N PHE A 289 -6.17 -9.48 5.48
CA PHE A 289 -7.52 -9.48 6.05
C PHE A 289 -8.33 -10.68 5.58
N ILE A 290 -8.38 -10.92 4.27
CA ILE A 290 -9.12 -12.06 3.69
C ILE A 290 -8.55 -13.39 4.20
N GLY A 291 -7.22 -13.53 4.22
CA GLY A 291 -6.53 -14.71 4.74
C GLY A 291 -6.86 -14.97 6.21
N PHE A 292 -6.80 -13.94 7.05
CA PHE A 292 -7.16 -14.00 8.46
C PHE A 292 -8.62 -14.41 8.67
N GLN A 293 -9.56 -13.87 7.88
CA GLN A 293 -10.97 -14.24 7.97
C GLN A 293 -11.22 -15.69 7.52
N SER A 294 -10.57 -16.13 6.44
CA SER A 294 -10.61 -17.53 6.00
C SER A 294 -10.12 -18.48 7.09
N LEU A 295 -9.00 -18.15 7.75
CA LEU A 295 -8.48 -18.92 8.87
C LEU A 295 -9.47 -18.92 10.06
N SER A 296 -10.06 -17.77 10.36
CA SER A 296 -11.05 -17.63 11.44
C SER A 296 -12.29 -18.49 11.19
N ILE A 297 -12.77 -18.58 9.95
CA ILE A 297 -13.89 -19.45 9.56
C ILE A 297 -13.53 -20.93 9.79
N ILE A 298 -12.32 -21.34 9.40
CA ILE A 298 -11.85 -22.73 9.58
C ILE A 298 -11.78 -23.08 11.07
N ILE A 299 -11.13 -22.23 11.89
CA ILE A 299 -11.00 -22.45 13.33
C ILE A 299 -12.37 -22.48 14.01
N ALA A 300 -13.28 -21.55 13.65
CA ALA A 300 -14.63 -21.52 14.19
C ALA A 300 -15.44 -22.77 13.79
N SER A 301 -15.28 -23.26 12.56
CA SER A 301 -15.91 -24.49 12.08
C SER A 301 -15.44 -25.72 12.88
N ILE A 302 -14.14 -25.84 13.12
CA ILE A 302 -13.55 -26.93 13.92
C ILE A 302 -14.05 -26.85 15.36
N SER A 303 -13.91 -25.68 15.98
CA SER A 303 -14.26 -25.46 17.39
C SER A 303 -15.74 -25.77 17.65
N THR A 304 -16.65 -25.23 16.84
CA THR A 304 -18.08 -25.46 17.01
C THR A 304 -18.47 -26.91 16.72
N SER A 305 -17.92 -27.54 15.67
CA SER A 305 -18.20 -28.95 15.37
C SER A 305 -17.76 -29.87 16.52
N CYS A 306 -16.57 -29.65 17.09
CA CYS A 306 -16.11 -30.41 18.25
C CYS A 306 -16.98 -30.16 19.48
N GLN A 307 -17.26 -28.88 19.82
CA GLN A 307 -18.07 -28.54 20.99
C GLN A 307 -19.46 -29.18 20.94
N TYR A 308 -20.16 -29.07 19.81
CA TYR A 308 -21.53 -29.58 19.69
C TYR A 308 -21.62 -31.09 19.41
N SER A 309 -20.50 -31.74 19.07
CA SER A 309 -20.42 -33.21 18.97
C SER A 309 -20.02 -33.88 20.29
N VAL A 310 -19.27 -33.19 21.17
CA VAL A 310 -18.74 -33.74 22.43
C VAL A 310 -19.58 -33.37 23.66
N LYS A 311 -20.18 -32.17 23.72
CA LYS A 311 -20.92 -31.70 24.93
C LYS A 311 -22.26 -32.37 25.21
N LYS A 312 -22.78 -33.19 24.31
CA LYS A 312 -23.93 -34.04 24.61
C LYS A 312 -23.45 -35.48 24.47
N GLU A 313 -23.53 -36.23 25.56
CA GLU A 313 -23.36 -37.68 25.63
C GLU A 313 -24.39 -38.39 24.72
N GLY A 314 -24.28 -38.15 23.42
CA GLY A 314 -25.05 -38.83 22.41
C GLY A 314 -24.39 -40.16 22.18
N HIS A 315 -24.87 -41.20 22.87
CA HIS A 315 -24.79 -42.53 22.33
C HIS A 315 -25.21 -42.45 20.85
N ARG A 316 -24.27 -42.79 19.96
CA ARG A 316 -24.62 -43.05 18.57
C ARG A 316 -25.68 -44.15 18.60
N PHE A 317 -26.85 -43.87 18.05
CA PHE A 317 -27.81 -44.92 17.73
C PHE A 317 -27.20 -45.91 16.74
#